data_AF-A0AAE2XW33-F1
#
_entry.id   AF-A0AAE2XW33-F1
#
_cell.length_a   1.000
_cell.length_b   1.000
_cell.length_c   1.000
_cell.angle_alpha   90.00
_cell.angle_beta   90.00
_cell.angle_gamma   90.00
#
_symmetry.space_group_name_H-M   'P 1'
#
loop_
_entity.id
_entity.type
_entity.pdbx_description
1 polymer ?
#
loop_
_entity_poly.entity_id
_entity_poly.type
_entity_poly.pdbx_seq_one_letter_code
_entity_poly.pdbx_strand_id
1 'polypeptide(L)'
;MKKIAELPTKRLILFTALGRIVPDGRKALQTCIDYLEDLSREAENLAQKGLSVTAIREKLIGEDTSLAPLTEGDFSADNLVKSILRSKK
;
A
#
# COMPACT_ATOMS: atom_id res chain seq x y z
N MET A 1 6.63 6.29 -5.78
CA MET A 1 6.93 6.95 -4.48
C MET A 1 8.42 7.13 -4.24
N LYS A 2 9.28 6.10 -4.38
CA LYS A 2 10.74 6.19 -4.18
C LYS A 2 11.40 7.41 -4.85
N LYS A 3 11.17 7.60 -6.15
CA LYS A 3 11.68 8.76 -6.91
C LYS A 3 11.33 10.13 -6.30
N ILE A 4 10.16 10.25 -5.65
CA ILE A 4 9.72 11.50 -5.02
C ILE A 4 10.46 11.70 -3.69
N ALA A 5 10.65 10.63 -2.91
CA ALA A 5 11.38 10.68 -1.63
C ALA A 5 12.85 11.06 -1.83
N GLU A 6 13.44 10.64 -2.96
CA GLU A 6 14.84 10.89 -3.35
C GLU A 6 15.10 12.26 -3.98
N LEU A 7 14.06 13.09 -4.21
CA LEU A 7 14.24 14.40 -4.81
C LEU A 7 15.23 15.26 -3.98
N PRO A 8 16.19 15.96 -4.62
CA PRO A 8 17.23 16.74 -3.95
C PRO A 8 16.68 18.10 -3.47
N THR A 9 15.67 18.07 -2.61
CA THR A 9 15.03 19.25 -2.03
C THR A 9 15.25 19.33 -0.52
N LYS A 10 15.44 20.54 0.00
CA LYS A 10 15.60 20.79 1.45
C LYS A 10 14.32 20.48 2.24
N ARG A 11 13.15 20.79 1.68
CA ARG A 11 11.84 20.53 2.27
C ARG A 11 10.97 19.80 1.26
N LEU A 12 10.22 18.82 1.74
CA LEU A 12 9.23 18.09 0.95
C LEU A 12 7.94 18.04 1.76
N ILE A 13 6.92 18.76 1.29
CA ILE A 13 5.59 18.82 1.90
C ILE A 13 4.62 18.16 0.92
N LEU A 14 3.80 17.22 1.39
CA LEU A 14 2.81 16.55 0.56
C LEU A 14 1.45 17.23 0.71
N PHE A 15 0.81 17.50 -0.42
CA PHE A 15 -0.58 17.92 -0.50
C PHE A 15 -1.37 16.77 -1.10
N THR A 16 -2.16 16.08 -0.29
CA THR A 16 -2.89 14.88 -0.72
C THR A 16 -4.27 15.21 -1.24
N ALA A 17 -4.81 14.38 -2.16
CA ALA A 17 -6.14 14.57 -2.73
C ALA A 17 -7.26 14.56 -1.69
N LEU A 18 -7.05 13.93 -0.53
CA LEU A 18 -7.98 13.91 0.60
C LEU A 18 -7.86 15.16 1.50
N GLY A 19 -7.19 16.22 1.04
CA GLY A 19 -7.07 17.49 1.75
C GLY A 19 -6.07 17.48 2.91
N ARG A 20 -5.36 16.37 3.15
CA ARG A 20 -4.32 16.31 4.19
C ARG A 20 -3.02 16.92 3.69
N ILE A 21 -2.46 17.83 4.49
CA ILE A 21 -1.10 18.37 4.32
C ILE A 21 -0.16 17.59 5.24
N VAL A 22 0.95 17.10 4.69
CA VAL A 22 1.97 16.35 5.44
C VAL A 22 3.30 17.12 5.38
N PRO A 23 3.67 17.84 6.45
CA PRO A 23 4.88 18.68 6.46
C PRO A 23 6.19 17.91 6.32
N ASP A 24 6.27 16.72 6.92
CA ASP A 24 7.41 15.80 6.78
C ASP A 24 7.13 14.75 5.71
N GLY A 25 7.06 15.21 4.46
CA GLY A 25 6.69 14.39 3.33
C GLY A 25 7.69 13.30 3.02
N ARG A 26 8.98 13.54 3.27
CA ARG A 26 10.02 12.53 3.01
C ARG A 26 9.90 11.35 3.96
N LYS A 27 9.74 11.61 5.27
CA LYS A 27 9.49 10.55 6.24
C LYS A 27 8.20 9.80 5.94
N ALA A 28 7.12 10.51 5.62
CA ALA A 28 5.84 9.87 5.31
C ALA A 28 5.91 8.97 4.06
N LEU A 29 6.59 9.42 3.00
CA LEU A 29 6.84 8.59 1.82
C LEU A 29 7.68 7.37 2.16
N GLN A 30 8.75 7.52 2.95
CA GLN A 30 9.59 6.40 3.33
C GLN A 30 8.81 5.36 4.12
N THR A 31 8.07 5.79 5.14
CA THR A 31 7.19 4.89 5.92
C THR A 31 6.17 4.17 5.02
N CYS A 32 5.58 4.86 4.04
CA CYS A 32 4.64 4.25 3.11
C CYS A 32 5.31 3.24 2.16
N ILE A 33 6.52 3.56 1.68
CA ILE A 33 7.32 2.64 0.86
C ILE A 33 7.65 1.38 1.66
N ASP A 34 8.21 1.54 2.85
CA ASP A 34 8.62 0.42 3.72
C ASP A 34 7.41 -0.49 4.02
N TYR A 35 6.27 0.11 4.39
CA TYR A 35 5.03 -0.61 4.63
C TYR A 35 4.59 -1.44 3.40
N LEU A 36 4.62 -0.86 2.19
CA LEU A 36 4.18 -1.57 0.99
C LEU A 36 5.15 -2.68 0.58
N GLU A 37 6.45 -2.51 0.79
CA GLU A 37 7.45 -3.53 0.53
C GLU A 37 7.35 -4.70 1.50
N ASP A 38 7.13 -4.41 2.79
CA ASP A 38 6.89 -5.40 3.82
C ASP A 38 5.60 -6.17 3.54
N LEU A 39 4.51 -5.46 3.25
CA LEU A 39 3.23 -6.05 2.88
C LEU A 39 3.36 -6.97 1.64
N SER A 40 4.10 -6.53 0.63
CA SER A 40 4.36 -7.34 -0.58
C SER A 40 5.09 -8.63 -0.23
N ARG A 41 6.19 -8.53 0.53
CA ARG A 41 6.98 -9.69 0.93
C ARG A 41 6.17 -10.68 1.77
N GLU A 42 5.39 -10.19 2.72
CA GLU A 42 4.56 -11.04 3.57
C GLU A 42 3.41 -11.71 2.82
N ALA A 43 2.74 -10.98 1.91
CA ALA A 43 1.68 -11.53 1.07
C ALA A 43 2.20 -12.66 0.19
N GLU A 44 3.38 -12.49 -0.42
CA GLU A 44 4.04 -13.53 -1.22
C GLU A 44 4.37 -14.76 -0.37
N ASN A 45 4.95 -14.57 0.82
CA ASN A 45 5.29 -15.66 1.73
C ASN A 45 4.06 -16.48 2.13
N LEU A 46 2.92 -15.83 2.33
CA LEU A 46 1.65 -16.50 2.65
C LEU A 46 1.05 -17.19 1.42
N ALA A 47 1.13 -16.58 0.24
CA ALA A 47 0.68 -17.20 -1.01
C ALA A 47 1.48 -18.47 -1.34
N GLN A 48 2.80 -18.47 -1.12
CA GLN A 48 3.65 -19.66 -1.27
C GLN A 48 3.28 -20.79 -0.30
N LYS A 49 2.69 -20.45 0.86
CA LYS A 49 2.12 -21.42 1.82
C LYS A 49 0.73 -21.89 1.42
N GLY A 50 0.21 -21.48 0.27
CA GLY A 50 -1.08 -21.91 -0.28
C GLY A 50 -2.29 -21.14 0.26
N LEU A 51 -2.10 -20.00 0.93
CA LEU A 51 -3.23 -19.21 1.41
C LEU A 51 -3.96 -18.51 0.26
N SER A 52 -5.28 -18.38 0.38
CA SER A 52 -6.11 -17.61 -0.54
C SER A 52 -5.91 -16.10 -0.36
N VAL A 53 -6.26 -15.31 -1.38
CA VAL A 53 -6.20 -13.84 -1.34
C VAL A 53 -6.93 -13.28 -0.12
N THR A 54 -8.16 -13.75 0.14
CA THR A 54 -8.98 -13.32 1.27
C THR A 54 -8.29 -13.61 2.61
N ALA A 55 -7.73 -14.81 2.79
CA ALA A 55 -7.02 -15.19 4.01
C ALA A 55 -5.72 -14.38 4.20
N ILE A 56 -5.03 -14.04 3.11
CA ILE A 56 -3.85 -13.16 3.15
C ILE A 56 -4.27 -11.74 3.56
N ARG A 57 -5.32 -11.19 2.96
CA ARG A 57 -5.84 -9.86 3.26
C ARG A 57 -6.27 -9.74 4.71
N GLU A 58 -7.03 -10.70 5.23
CA GLU A 58 -7.47 -10.72 6.64
C GLU A 58 -6.28 -10.77 7.60
N LYS A 59 -5.23 -11.51 7.25
CA LYS A 59 -4.04 -11.66 8.11
C LYS A 59 -3.13 -10.45 8.12
N LEU A 60 -3.01 -9.72 7.00
CA LEU A 60 -2.05 -8.63 6.84
C LEU A 60 -2.66 -7.24 7.00
N ILE A 61 -3.91 -7.06 6.59
CA ILE A 61 -4.58 -5.74 6.51
C ILE A 61 -5.80 -5.72 7.42
N GLY A 62 -6.56 -6.83 7.48
CA GLY A 62 -7.79 -6.95 8.24
C GLY A 62 -9.04 -6.95 7.35
N GLU A 63 -10.14 -6.37 7.82
CA GLU A 63 -11.36 -6.23 7.02
C GLU A 63 -11.18 -5.21 5.89
N ASP A 64 -11.88 -5.41 4.78
CA ASP A 64 -11.87 -4.45 3.69
C ASP A 64 -12.65 -3.18 4.09
N THR A 65 -12.31 -2.05 3.49
CA THR A 65 -12.95 -0.77 3.80
C THR A 65 -14.33 -0.67 3.17
N SER A 66 -15.25 0.02 3.86
CA SER A 66 -16.56 0.38 3.30
C SER A 66 -16.48 1.29 2.07
N LEU A 67 -15.31 1.88 1.81
CA LEU A 67 -15.03 2.68 0.62
C LEU A 67 -14.85 1.84 -0.65
N ALA A 68 -14.47 0.56 -0.53
CA ALA A 68 -14.18 -0.29 -1.68
C ALA A 68 -15.31 -0.32 -2.74
N PRO A 69 -16.59 -0.52 -2.39
CA PRO A 69 -17.67 -0.47 -3.38
C PRO A 69 -17.93 0.95 -3.92
N LEU A 70 -17.65 1.99 -3.14
CA LEU A 70 -17.88 3.39 -3.53
C LEU A 70 -16.82 3.91 -4.51
N THR A 71 -15.65 3.27 -4.55
CA THR A 71 -14.52 3.67 -5.40
C THR A 71 -14.21 2.62 -6.45
N GLU A 72 -15.20 1.81 -6.83
CA GLU A 72 -15.05 0.72 -7.81
C GLU A 72 -13.86 -0.22 -7.52
N GLY A 73 -13.50 -0.37 -6.23
CA GLY A 73 -12.41 -1.21 -5.77
C GLY A 73 -11.03 -0.53 -5.70
N ASP A 74 -10.91 0.77 -5.96
CA ASP A 74 -9.63 1.51 -5.83
C ASP A 74 -9.04 1.42 -4.41
N PHE A 75 -9.89 1.39 -3.39
CA PHE A 75 -9.48 1.22 -1.99
C PHE A 75 -9.61 -0.22 -1.48
N SER A 76 -9.90 -1.20 -2.35
CA SER A 76 -10.08 -2.58 -1.90
C SER A 76 -8.75 -3.23 -1.50
N ALA A 77 -8.70 -3.72 -0.27
CA ALA A 77 -7.58 -4.49 0.26
C ALA A 77 -7.39 -5.81 -0.48
N ASP A 78 -8.48 -6.47 -0.91
CA ASP A 78 -8.40 -7.69 -1.73
C ASP A 78 -7.77 -7.40 -3.09
N ASN A 79 -8.10 -6.27 -3.73
CA ASN A 79 -7.49 -5.88 -4.99
C ASN A 79 -6.01 -5.52 -4.83
N LEU A 80 -5.62 -4.91 -3.70
CA LEU A 80 -4.21 -4.67 -3.39
C LEU A 80 -3.43 -5.99 -3.30
N VAL A 81 -3.93 -6.98 -2.55
CA VAL A 81 -3.28 -8.30 -2.45
C VAL A 81 -3.22 -8.99 -3.81
N LYS A 82 -4.29 -8.95 -4.61
CA LYS A 82 -4.28 -9.49 -5.99
C LYS A 82 -3.23 -8.79 -6.86
N SER A 83 -3.09 -7.47 -6.75
CA SER A 83 -2.13 -6.69 -7.54
C SER A 83 -0.68 -7.04 -7.19
N ILE A 84 -0.39 -7.16 -5.89
CA ILE A 84 0.91 -7.61 -5.37
C ILE A 84 1.27 -8.97 -5.98
N LEU A 85 0.38 -9.95 -5.87
CA LEU A 85 0.63 -11.32 -6.34
C LEU A 85 0.71 -11.42 -7.89
N ARG A 86 0.15 -10.46 -8.63
CA ARG A 86 0.23 -10.41 -10.10
C ARG A 86 1.49 -9.73 -10.63
N SER A 87 2.07 -8.80 -9.87
CA SER A 87 3.18 -7.94 -10.33
C SER A 87 4.52 -8.69 -10.50
N LYS A 88 4.56 -10.00 -10.20
CA LYS A 88 5.74 -10.87 -10.38
C LYS A 88 5.62 -11.91 -11.52
N LYS A 89 4.59 -11.83 -12.36
CA LYS A 89 4.51 -12.64 -13.60
C LYS A 89 5.32 -12.04 -14.74
#